data_AF-A0A1E9IPQ5-F1
#
_entry.id   AF-A0A1E9IPQ5-F1
#
_cell.length_a   1.000
_cell.length_b   1.000
_cell.length_c   1.000
_cell.angle_alpha   90.00
_cell.angle_beta   90.00
_cell.angle_gamma   90.00
#
_symmetry.space_group_name_H-M   'P 1'
#
loop_
_entity.id
_entity.type
_entity.pdbx_description
1 polymer ?
#
loop_
_entity_poly.entity_id
_entity_poly.type
_entity_poly.pdbx_seq_one_letter_code
_entity_poly.pdbx_strand_id
1 'polypeptide(L)'
;MELINKLRQNTIIFAGYGYHEKTIDVTEKIKAGYKTGKREFKAGNDIAGDPFVGRRKSLYVVWTENGTTKSGAVEEGDGRGIVLPGNLLIAD
;
A
#
# COMPACT_ATOMS: atom_id res chain seq x y z
N MET A 1 14.40 4.15 21.80
CA MET A 1 15.17 3.31 20.84
C MET A 1 14.38 2.09 20.37
N GLU A 2 13.70 1.36 21.24
CA GLU A 2 12.93 0.15 20.84
C GLU A 2 11.80 0.41 19.84
N LEU A 3 11.01 1.48 20.04
CA LEU A 3 9.90 1.82 19.13
C LEU A 3 10.38 2.17 17.71
N ILE A 4 11.47 2.93 17.60
CA ILE A 4 12.05 3.32 16.31
C ILE A 4 12.55 2.09 15.55
N ASN A 5 13.16 1.13 16.26
CA ASN A 5 13.57 -0.14 15.65
C ASN A 5 12.36 -0.98 15.21
N LYS A 6 11.32 -1.06 16.04
CA LYS A 6 10.06 -1.75 15.69
C LYS A 6 9.39 -1.12 14.47
N LEU A 7 9.36 0.22 14.36
CA LEU A 7 8.82 0.93 13.20
C LEU A 7 9.61 0.56 11.94
N ARG A 8 10.95 0.60 11.98
CA ARG A 8 11.79 0.20 10.84
C ARG A 8 11.54 -1.25 10.40
N GLN A 9 11.24 -2.13 11.35
CA GLN A 9 11.02 -3.55 11.10
C GLN A 9 9.59 -3.91 10.68
N ASN A 10 8.60 -3.09 11.03
CA ASN A 10 7.19 -3.35 10.76
C ASN A 10 6.51 -2.05 10.33
N THR A 11 6.64 -1.65 9.07
CA THR A 11 5.98 -0.44 8.56
C THR A 11 5.67 -0.51 7.07
N ILE A 12 4.79 0.38 6.61
CA ILE A 12 4.54 0.59 5.19
C ILE A 12 5.59 1.57 4.67
N ILE A 13 6.42 1.11 3.73
CA ILE A 13 7.50 1.89 3.15
C ILE A 13 6.97 2.78 2.02
N PHE A 14 6.21 2.19 1.11
CA PHE A 14 5.77 2.86 -0.11
C PHE A 14 4.52 2.19 -0.68
N ALA A 15 3.68 2.96 -1.35
CA ALA A 15 2.65 2.44 -2.22
C ALA A 15 2.45 3.35 -3.42
N GLY A 16 2.20 2.77 -4.59
CA GLY A 16 1.81 3.52 -5.75
C GLY A 16 0.66 2.87 -6.50
N TYR A 17 -0.08 3.71 -7.21
CA TYR A 17 -1.24 3.31 -7.97
C TYR A 17 -1.22 3.98 -9.34
N GLY A 18 -1.28 3.17 -10.40
CA GLY A 18 -1.27 3.68 -11.76
C GLY A 18 -0.83 2.68 -12.81
N TYR A 19 -0.36 3.20 -13.93
CA TYR A 19 0.07 2.42 -15.10
C TYR A 19 1.36 3.02 -15.68
N HIS A 20 2.45 2.26 -15.67
CA HIS A 20 3.80 2.70 -16.07
C HIS A 20 4.18 4.08 -15.48
N GLU A 21 4.49 5.05 -16.33
CA GLU A 21 4.94 6.40 -15.96
C GLU A 21 3.82 7.27 -15.36
N LYS A 22 2.55 6.85 -15.46
CA LYS A 22 1.41 7.53 -14.85
C LYS A 22 1.02 6.83 -13.55
N THR A 23 1.86 7.01 -12.53
CA THR A 23 1.68 6.42 -11.20
C THR A 23 1.65 7.51 -10.14
N ILE A 24 0.65 7.45 -9.26
CA ILE A 24 0.49 8.35 -8.11
C ILE A 24 1.05 7.64 -6.87
N ASP A 25 1.85 8.35 -6.06
CA ASP A 25 2.19 7.90 -4.71
C ASP A 25 0.94 7.93 -3.82
N VAL A 26 0.55 6.77 -3.32
CA VAL A 26 -0.62 6.58 -2.46
C VAL A 26 -0.25 6.06 -1.08
N THR A 27 1.03 6.17 -0.69
CA THR A 27 1.57 5.67 0.58
C THR A 27 0.75 6.15 1.77
N GLU A 28 0.48 7.45 1.86
CA GLU A 28 -0.29 8.03 2.98
C GLU A 28 -1.75 7.59 3.00
N LYS A 29 -2.33 7.25 1.83
CA LYS A 29 -3.70 6.74 1.75
C LYS A 29 -3.80 5.31 2.24
N ILE A 30 -2.83 4.47 1.88
CA ILE A 30 -2.75 3.09 2.39
C ILE A 30 -2.49 3.13 3.91
N LYS A 31 -1.58 3.97 4.39
CA LYS A 31 -1.35 4.19 5.82
C LYS A 31 -2.60 4.64 6.56
N ALA A 32 -3.34 5.61 6.03
CA ALA A 32 -4.59 6.09 6.63
C ALA A 32 -5.63 4.98 6.73
N GLY A 33 -5.88 4.24 5.63
CA GLY A 33 -6.79 3.09 5.66
C GLY A 33 -6.33 2.01 6.65
N TYR A 34 -5.03 1.75 6.74
CA TYR A 34 -4.48 0.80 7.70
C TYR A 34 -4.75 1.23 9.15
N LYS A 35 -4.57 2.52 9.47
CA LYS A 35 -4.88 3.11 10.79
C LYS A 35 -6.35 2.94 11.17
N THR A 36 -7.28 2.96 10.20
CA THR A 36 -8.72 2.73 10.45
C THR A 36 -9.11 1.25 10.50
N GLY A 37 -8.15 0.32 10.48
CA GLY A 37 -8.40 -1.13 10.55
C GLY A 37 -8.55 -1.84 9.22
N LYS A 38 -8.45 -1.14 8.07
CA LYS A 38 -8.43 -1.80 6.75
C LYS A 38 -7.16 -2.65 6.64
N ARG A 39 -7.30 -3.87 6.11
CA ARG A 39 -6.17 -4.80 5.91
C ARG A 39 -6.03 -5.26 4.47
N GLU A 40 -7.14 -5.37 3.75
CA GLU A 40 -7.13 -5.66 2.31
C GLU A 40 -7.29 -4.37 1.50
N PHE A 41 -6.37 -4.15 0.55
CA PHE A 41 -6.36 -3.00 -0.34
C PHE A 41 -6.46 -3.47 -1.79
N LYS A 42 -7.56 -3.14 -2.46
CA LYS A 42 -7.78 -3.45 -3.87
C LYS A 42 -7.33 -2.28 -4.73
N ALA A 43 -6.87 -2.55 -5.95
CA ALA A 43 -6.62 -1.51 -6.93
C ALA A 43 -7.95 -0.91 -7.41
N GLY A 44 -8.07 0.42 -7.37
CA GLY A 44 -9.26 1.13 -7.79
C GLY A 44 -9.10 2.65 -7.75
N ASN A 45 -9.91 3.32 -8.59
CA ASN A 45 -9.91 4.78 -8.70
C ASN A 45 -10.29 5.49 -7.39
N ASP A 46 -10.94 4.80 -6.45
CA ASP A 46 -11.27 5.32 -5.11
C ASP A 46 -10.03 5.67 -4.29
N ILE A 47 -8.86 5.08 -4.61
CA ILE A 47 -7.61 5.40 -3.95
C ILE A 47 -7.22 6.85 -4.26
N ALA A 48 -7.14 7.25 -5.54
CA ALA A 48 -6.55 8.55 -5.90
C ALA A 48 -7.11 9.25 -7.15
N GLY A 49 -8.30 8.85 -7.61
CA GLY A 49 -8.78 9.20 -8.94
C GLY A 49 -8.11 8.32 -10.01
N ASP A 50 -8.37 8.61 -11.28
CA ASP A 50 -7.81 7.85 -12.40
C ASP A 50 -6.52 8.52 -12.93
N PRO A 51 -5.31 8.00 -12.61
CA PRO A 51 -4.06 8.54 -13.13
C PRO A 51 -3.87 8.31 -14.63
N PHE A 52 -4.53 7.32 -15.23
CA PHE A 52 -4.41 7.00 -16.64
C PHE A 52 -5.72 6.42 -17.19
N VAL A 53 -6.59 7.33 -17.64
CA VAL A 53 -7.90 7.00 -18.21
C VAL A 53 -7.77 6.00 -19.36
N GLY A 54 -8.61 4.96 -19.32
CA GLY A 54 -8.64 3.89 -20.33
C GLY A 54 -7.55 2.83 -20.19
N ARG A 55 -6.67 2.95 -19.19
CA ARG A 55 -5.70 1.90 -18.83
C ARG A 55 -6.10 1.21 -17.54
N ARG A 56 -5.89 -0.11 -17.52
CA ARG A 56 -6.05 -0.93 -16.31
C ARG A 56 -4.85 -0.68 -15.42
N LYS A 57 -5.09 -0.11 -14.23
CA LYS A 57 -4.03 0.29 -13.32
C LYS A 57 -3.69 -0.82 -12.33
N SER A 58 -2.53 -0.71 -11.70
CA SER A 58 -2.10 -1.60 -10.63
C SER A 58 -1.90 -0.80 -9.35
N LEU A 59 -2.27 -1.39 -8.22
CA LEU A 59 -1.78 -0.98 -6.91
C LEU A 59 -0.59 -1.87 -6.56
N TYR A 60 0.49 -1.26 -6.10
CA TYR A 60 1.62 -1.98 -5.52
C TYR A 60 1.97 -1.37 -4.17
N VAL A 61 2.34 -2.22 -3.21
CA VAL A 61 2.67 -1.81 -1.83
C VAL A 61 3.96 -2.52 -1.41
N VAL A 62 4.85 -1.77 -0.77
CA VAL A 62 6.10 -2.25 -0.18
C VAL A 62 6.05 -2.00 1.32
N TRP A 63 6.35 -3.01 2.13
CA TRP A 63 6.34 -2.91 3.59
C TRP A 63 7.49 -3.71 4.19
N THR A 64 7.87 -3.41 5.43
CA THR A 64 8.68 -4.29 6.25
C THR A 64 7.80 -5.09 7.18
N GLU A 65 8.11 -6.38 7.36
CA GLU A 65 7.51 -7.24 8.37
C GLU A 65 8.63 -8.04 9.04
N ASN A 66 8.77 -7.90 10.37
CA ASN A 66 9.84 -8.50 11.15
C ASN A 66 11.23 -8.23 10.55
N GLY A 67 11.45 -7.02 10.02
CA GLY A 67 12.72 -6.60 9.41
C GLY A 67 12.93 -7.08 7.98
N THR A 68 12.01 -7.87 7.42
CA THR A 68 12.06 -8.32 6.02
C THR A 68 11.23 -7.40 5.15
N THR A 69 11.83 -6.85 4.09
CA THR A 69 11.09 -6.10 3.07
C THR A 69 10.27 -7.06 2.22
N LYS A 70 8.98 -6.78 2.09
CA LYS A 70 8.00 -7.52 1.30
C LYS A 70 7.27 -6.57 0.37
N SER A 71 6.66 -7.13 -0.66
CA SER A 71 5.85 -6.38 -1.61
C SER A 71 4.67 -7.20 -2.11
N GLY A 72 3.67 -6.50 -2.65
CA GLY A 72 2.50 -7.08 -3.30
C GLY A 72 2.02 -6.15 -4.40
N ALA A 73 1.40 -6.73 -5.43
CA ALA A 73 0.79 -5.99 -6.53
C ALA A 73 -0.53 -6.66 -6.94
N VAL A 74 -1.53 -5.84 -7.27
CA VAL A 74 -2.83 -6.27 -7.80
C VAL A 74 -3.30 -5.30 -8.87
N GLU A 75 -3.98 -5.80 -9.90
CA GLU A 75 -4.59 -4.97 -10.94
C GLU A 75 -6.06 -4.67 -10.63
N GLU A 76 -6.56 -3.57 -11.18
CA GLU A 76 -7.98 -3.24 -11.09
C GLU A 76 -8.85 -4.37 -11.62
N GLY A 77 -9.89 -4.77 -10.88
CA GLY A 77 -10.78 -5.83 -11.32
C GLY A 77 -10.26 -7.27 -11.14
N ASP A 78 -9.09 -7.48 -10.50
CA ASP A 78 -8.58 -8.81 -10.17
C ASP A 78 -9.42 -9.58 -9.13
N GLY A 79 -10.46 -8.96 -8.56
CA GLY A 79 -11.29 -9.50 -7.48
C GLY A 79 -10.59 -9.60 -6.11
N ARG A 80 -9.26 -9.57 -6.09
CA ARG A 80 -8.38 -9.68 -4.91
C ARG A 80 -7.77 -8.34 -4.54
N GLY A 81 -7.30 -8.23 -3.30
CA GLY A 81 -6.47 -7.12 -2.83
C GLY A 81 -5.14 -7.58 -2.23
N ILE A 82 -4.27 -6.61 -1.95
CA ILE A 82 -3.07 -6.81 -1.14
C ILE A 82 -3.50 -6.84 0.33
N VAL A 83 -3.21 -7.94 1.02
CA VAL A 83 -3.50 -8.09 2.45
C VAL A 83 -2.25 -7.75 3.24
N LEU A 84 -2.31 -6.68 4.03
CA LEU A 84 -1.22 -6.27 4.92
C LEU A 84 -1.35 -6.96 6.29
N PRO A 85 -0.23 -7.36 6.91
CA PRO A 85 -0.26 -8.01 8.22
C PRO A 85 -0.73 -7.05 9.31
N GLY A 86 -1.27 -7.57 10.41
CA GLY A 86 -1.93 -6.78 11.46
C GLY A 86 -1.00 -6.05 12.44
N ASN A 87 0.31 -6.29 12.34
CA ASN A 87 1.35 -5.82 13.27
C ASN A 87 2.22 -4.68 12.70
N LEU A 88 1.85 -4.10 11.55
CA LEU A 88 2.57 -2.95 11.02
C LEU A 88 2.32 -1.72 11.89
N LEU A 89 3.37 -0.95 12.08
CA LEU A 89 3.38 0.30 12.80
C LEU A 89 3.43 1.44 11.80
N ILE A 90 2.49 2.37 11.96
CA ILE A 90 2.39 3.58 11.15
C ILE A 90 2.74 4.75 12.04
N ALA A 91 3.76 5.53 11.67
CA ALA A 91 4.04 6.78 12.34
C ALA A 91 2.91 7.78 12.07
N ASP A 92 2.65 8.65 13.04
CA ASP A 92 1.85 9.86 12.82
C ASP A 92 2.65 10.94 12.11
#